data_AF-A0A4Q5LTI9-F1
#
_entry.id   AF-A0A4Q5LTI9-F1
#
_cell.length_a   1.000
_cell.length_b   1.000
_cell.length_c   1.000
_cell.angle_alpha   90.00
_cell.angle_beta   90.00
_cell.angle_gamma   90.00
#
_symmetry.space_group_name_H-M   'P 1'
#
loop_
_entity.id
_entity.type
_entity.pdbx_description
1 polymer ?
#
loop_
_entity_poly.entity_id
_entity_poly.type
_entity_poly.pdbx_seq_one_letter_code
_entity_poly.pdbx_strand_id
1 'polypeptide(L)' 'MRTTVQSPNRSSTDLHDDLLKEINRVKDLLELYQSLPNNVGVVAVQRLKIHLAHAEKAIRDNDTIQMLQMYGILKECQ' A
#
# COMPACT_ATOMS: atom_id res chain seq x y z
N MET A 1 -12.68 10.91 37.92
CA MET A 1 -12.94 11.32 36.52
C MET A 1 -12.60 10.14 35.63
N ARG A 2 -13.59 9.53 34.95
CA ARG A 2 -13.35 8.43 34.00
C ARG A 2 -12.91 9.04 32.67
N THR A 3 -11.65 8.85 32.30
CA THR A 3 -11.17 9.12 30.94
C THR A 3 -11.61 7.96 30.06
N THR A 4 -12.67 8.20 29.27
CA THR A 4 -13.02 7.34 28.14
C THR A 4 -11.93 7.52 27.08
N VAL A 5 -11.01 6.55 27.00
CA VAL A 5 -10.10 6.42 25.86
C VAL A 5 -10.96 6.05 24.66
N GLN A 6 -11.28 7.05 23.85
CA GLN A 6 -12.06 6.88 22.63
C GLN A 6 -11.14 6.17 21.63
N SER A 7 -11.40 4.88 21.39
CA SER A 7 -10.75 4.12 20.33
C SER A 7 -10.95 4.87 19.01
N PRO A 8 -9.89 5.13 18.21
CA PRO A 8 -10.06 5.79 16.93
C PRO A 8 -10.86 4.86 16.04
N ASN A 9 -12.11 5.25 15.78
CA ASN A 9 -13.01 4.59 14.86
C ASN A 9 -12.42 4.83 13.46
N ARG A 10 -11.45 4.01 13.03
CA ARG A 10 -10.90 4.05 11.67
C ARG A 10 -12.05 3.74 10.73
N SER A 11 -12.56 4.77 10.07
CA SER A 11 -13.64 4.61 9.11
C SER A 11 -13.08 3.92 7.86
N SER A 12 -13.93 3.21 7.10
CA SER A 12 -13.51 2.59 5.84
C SER A 12 -12.89 3.59 4.86
N THR A 13 -13.27 4.86 4.96
CA THR A 13 -12.77 5.97 4.15
C THR A 13 -11.28 6.24 4.45
N ASP A 14 -10.88 6.11 5.72
CA ASP A 14 -9.49 6.33 6.13
C ASP A 14 -8.55 5.26 5.55
N LEU A 15 -8.99 4.00 5.53
CA LEU A 15 -8.20 2.90 4.98
C LEU A 15 -7.97 3.07 3.48
N HIS A 16 -8.99 3.47 2.74
CA HIS A 16 -8.89 3.67 1.30
C HIS A 16 -7.88 4.77 0.98
N ASP A 17 -7.96 5.91 1.68
CA ASP A 17 -7.05 7.03 1.48
C ASP A 17 -5.62 6.70 1.90
N ASP A 18 -5.45 5.97 3.01
CA ASP A 18 -4.12 5.55 3.46
C ASP A 18 -3.50 4.51 2.52
N LEU A 19 -4.29 3.60 1.97
CA LEU A 19 -3.82 2.66 0.96
C LEU A 19 -3.43 3.38 -0.34
N LEU A 20 -4.19 4.37 -0.78
CA LEU A 20 -3.86 5.18 -1.96
C LEU A 20 -2.52 5.94 -1.79
N LYS A 21 -2.25 6.48 -0.60
CA LYS A 21 -0.96 7.13 -0.30
C LYS A 21 0.19 6.15 -0.46
N GLU A 22 0.07 4.93 0.08
CA GLU A 22 1.11 3.91 -0.04
C GLU A 22 1.26 3.40 -1.48
N ILE A 23 0.16 3.26 -2.23
CA ILE A 23 0.21 2.94 -3.67
C ILE A 23 1.05 3.96 -4.43
N ASN A 24 0.81 5.26 -4.21
CA ASN A 24 1.55 6.31 -4.89
C ASN A 24 3.04 6.30 -4.49
N ARG A 25 3.35 6.18 -3.19
CA ARG A 25 4.73 6.08 -2.71
C ARG A 25 5.49 4.90 -3.34
N VAL A 26 4.83 3.74 -3.45
CA VAL A 26 5.44 2.54 -4.04
C VAL A 26 5.58 2.67 -5.57
N LYS A 27 4.71 3.43 -6.25
CA LYS A 27 4.90 3.80 -7.66
C LYS A 27 6.16 4.65 -7.84
N ASP A 28 6.40 5.63 -6.97
CA ASP A 28 7.63 6.44 -7.01
C ASP A 28 8.88 5.57 -6.79
N LEU A 29 8.82 4.62 -5.84
CA LEU A 29 9.89 3.64 -5.61
C LEU A 29 10.14 2.76 -6.84
N LEU A 30 9.07 2.32 -7.51
CA LEU A 30 9.15 1.52 -8.73
C LEU A 30 9.83 2.29 -9.87
N GLU A 31 9.54 3.58 -10.03
CA GLU A 31 10.21 4.45 -11.00
C GLU A 31 11.70 4.61 -10.68
N LEU A 32 12.05 4.77 -9.39
CA LEU A 32 13.44 4.83 -8.95
C LEU A 32 14.20 3.56 -9.33
N TYR A 33 13.67 2.37 -9.05
CA TYR A 33 14.29 1.11 -9.46
C TYR A 33 14.44 0.99 -10.99
N GLN A 34 13.46 1.45 -11.75
CA GLN A 34 13.52 1.43 -13.22
C GLN A 34 14.57 2.38 -13.80
N SER A 35 14.92 3.45 -13.08
CA SER A 35 15.97 4.37 -13.49
C SER A 35 17.40 3.82 -13.30
N LEU A 36 17.55 2.72 -12.55
CA LEU A 36 18.86 2.13 -12.28
C LEU A 36 19.41 1.35 -13.50
N PRO A 37 20.71 1.51 -13.82
CA PRO A 37 21.32 0.77 -14.92
C PRO A 37 21.39 -0.73 -14.63
N ASN A 38 21.53 -1.55 -15.68
CA ASN A 38 21.77 -3.00 -15.60
C ASN A 38 20.67 -3.83 -14.91
N ASN A 39 19.41 -3.38 -14.93
CA ASN A 39 18.27 -4.12 -14.34
C ASN A 39 18.46 -4.45 -12.85
N VAL A 40 19.14 -3.59 -12.10
CA VAL A 40 19.31 -3.75 -10.65
C VAL A 40 17.92 -3.80 -9.99
N GLY A 41 17.71 -4.78 -9.12
CA GLY A 41 16.44 -4.91 -8.41
C GLY A 41 15.28 -5.45 -9.25
N VAL A 42 15.52 -6.10 -10.39
CA VAL A 42 14.43 -6.60 -11.26
C VAL A 42 13.42 -7.50 -10.53
N VAL A 43 13.89 -8.30 -9.56
CA VAL A 43 13.02 -9.15 -8.72
C VAL A 43 12.17 -8.31 -7.77
N ALA A 44 12.74 -7.25 -7.19
CA ALA A 44 12.00 -6.32 -6.34
C ALA A 44 10.94 -5.58 -7.18
N VAL A 45 11.32 -5.06 -8.35
CA VAL A 45 10.41 -4.44 -9.33
C VAL A 45 9.24 -5.34 -9.67
N GLN A 46 9.48 -6.62 -9.96
CA GLN A 46 8.42 -7.59 -10.25
C GLN A 46 7.46 -7.75 -9.07
N ARG A 47 7.99 -7.87 -7.84
CA ARG A 47 7.18 -7.99 -6.62
C ARG A 47 6.36 -6.74 -6.35
N LEU A 48 6.96 -5.55 -6.46
CA LEU A 48 6.25 -4.28 -6.29
C LEU A 48 5.08 -4.16 -7.27
N LYS A 49 5.28 -4.52 -8.54
CA LYS A 49 4.20 -4.53 -9.55
C LYS A 49 3.04 -5.45 -9.15
N ILE A 50 3.33 -6.64 -8.61
CA ILE A 50 2.31 -7.58 -8.15
C ILE A 50 1.54 -7.00 -6.95
N HIS A 51 2.24 -6.44 -5.97
CA HIS A 51 1.60 -5.85 -4.79
C HIS A 51 0.72 -4.64 -5.15
N LEU A 52 1.18 -3.77 -6.05
CA LEU A 52 0.39 -2.66 -6.58
C LEU A 52 -0.88 -3.15 -7.27
N ALA A 53 -0.78 -4.16 -8.15
CA ALA A 53 -1.94 -4.71 -8.85
C ALA A 53 -2.97 -5.30 -7.87
N HIS A 54 -2.52 -5.99 -6.81
CA HIS A 54 -3.41 -6.51 -5.78
C HIS A 54 -4.06 -5.40 -4.95
N ALA A 55 -3.34 -4.33 -4.62
CA ALA A 55 -3.88 -3.19 -3.88
C ALA A 55 -4.96 -2.46 -4.69
N GLU A 56 -4.69 -2.19 -5.98
CA GLU A 56 -5.66 -1.55 -6.88
C GLU A 56 -6.90 -2.44 -7.12
N LYS A 57 -6.71 -3.77 -7.19
CA LYS A 57 -7.83 -4.71 -7.24
C LYS A 57 -8.66 -4.68 -5.96
N ALA A 58 -8.02 -4.69 -4.79
CA ALA A 58 -8.72 -4.64 -3.50
C ALA A 58 -9.59 -3.38 -3.37
N ILE A 59 -9.06 -2.22 -3.80
CA ILE A 59 -9.81 -0.96 -3.87
C ILE A 59 -11.04 -1.11 -4.78
N ARG A 60 -10.84 -1.59 -6.01
CA ARG A 60 -11.91 -1.74 -7.01
C ARG A 60 -13.03 -2.67 -6.56
N ASP A 61 -12.66 -3.76 -5.90
CA ASP A 61 -13.60 -4.77 -5.43
C ASP A 61 -14.22 -4.40 -4.07
N ASN A 62 -13.80 -3.26 -3.49
CA ASN A 62 -14.16 -2.83 -2.14
C ASN A 62 -13.89 -3.90 -1.06
N ASP A 63 -12.85 -4.72 -1.25
CA ASP A 63 -12.44 -5.78 -0.33
C ASP A 63 -11.60 -5.20 0.80
N THR A 64 -12.26 -4.83 1.91
CA THR A 64 -11.62 -4.21 3.07
C THR A 64 -10.53 -5.10 3.69
N ILE A 65 -10.69 -6.43 3.68
CA ILE A 65 -9.68 -7.34 4.25
C ILE A 65 -8.43 -7.32 3.38
N GLN A 66 -8.60 -7.42 2.07
CA GLN A 66 -7.48 -7.36 1.14
C GLN A 66 -6.82 -5.98 1.14
N MET A 67 -7.59 -4.89 1.28
CA MET A 67 -7.04 -3.53 1.45
C MET A 67 -6.15 -3.42 2.69
N LEU A 68 -6.57 -3.96 3.84
CA LEU A 68 -5.76 -3.96 5.07
C LEU A 68 -4.46 -4.75 4.90
N GLN A 69 -4.54 -5.92 4.27
CA GLN A 69 -3.37 -6.75 3.99
C GLN A 69 -2.39 -6.01 3.07
N MET A 70 -2.89 -5.42 1.98
CA MET A 70 -2.05 -4.69 1.03
C MET A 70 -1.47 -3.42 1.63
N TYR A 71 -2.22 -2.71 2.48
CA TYR A 71 -1.70 -1.56 3.21
C TYR A 71 -0.48 -1.95 4.06
N GLY A 72 -0.55 -3.06 4.79
CA GLY A 72 0.59 -3.59 5.56
C GLY A 72 1.80 -3.91 4.68
N ILE A 73 1.58 -4.66 3.60
CA ILE A 73 2.65 -5.06 2.67
C ILE A 73 3.31 -3.84 2.01
N LEU A 74 2.51 -2.90 1.49
CA LEU A 74 3.06 -1.73 0.81
C LEU A 74 3.85 -0.84 1.77
N LYS A 75 3.42 -0.71 3.03
CA LYS A 75 4.13 0.05 4.06
C LYS A 75 5.53 -0.49 4.37
N GLU A 76 5.73 -1.80 4.21
CA GLU A 76 7.03 -2.46 4.42
C GLU A 76 7.98 -2.37 3.21
N CYS A 77 7.50 -1.93 2.04
CA CYS A 77 8.33 -1.78 0.85
C CYS A 77 9.27 -0.56 0.97
N GLN A 78 10.58 -0.80 0.82
CA GLN A 78 11.68 0.20 0.87
C GLN A 78 12.62 0.08 -0.33
#